data_AF-A0A920TJC7-F1
#
_entry.id   AF-A0A920TJC7-F1
#
_cell.length_a   1.000
_cell.length_b   1.000
_cell.length_c   1.000
_cell.angle_alpha   90.00
_cell.angle_beta   90.00
_cell.angle_gamma   90.00
#
_symmetry.space_group_name_H-M   'P 1'
#
loop_
_entity.id
_entity.type
_entity.pdbx_description
1 polymer ?
#
loop_
_entity_poly.entity_id
_entity_poly.type
_entity_poly.pdbx_seq_one_letter_code
_entity_poly.pdbx_strand_id
1 'polypeptide(L)'
;MKRAVVYILYLSLVVAQPGILNGGFDVDDTIFFSRDVFLSLPDDKRDPVDYSWINSHDKDFSVFITPTVELVDYFRSNGHNVFFITARPGPQRKNSC
;
A
#
# COMPACT_ATOMS: atom_id res chain seq x y z
N MET A 1 -9.97 -37.96 31.76
CA MET A 1 -10.41 -37.69 30.37
C MET A 1 -11.13 -36.35 30.21
N LYS A 2 -12.22 -36.06 30.93
CA LYS A 2 -12.98 -34.80 30.79
C LYS A 2 -12.14 -33.50 30.97
N ARG A 3 -11.24 -33.47 31.96
CA ARG A 3 -10.37 -32.29 32.20
C ARG A 3 -9.36 -32.04 31.08
N ALA A 4 -8.76 -33.10 30.54
CA ALA A 4 -7.79 -33.00 29.44
C ALA A 4 -8.41 -32.41 28.16
N VAL A 5 -9.66 -32.80 27.85
CA VAL A 5 -10.41 -32.25 26.72
C VAL A 5 -10.68 -30.76 26.88
N VAL A 6 -11.00 -30.30 28.10
CA VAL A 6 -11.17 -28.88 28.42
C VAL A 6 -9.86 -28.10 28.22
N TYR A 7 -8.73 -28.62 28.71
CA TYR A 7 -7.42 -27.97 28.51
C TYR A 7 -7.02 -27.86 27.03
N ILE A 8 -7.32 -28.87 26.21
CA ILE A 8 -7.05 -28.86 24.76
C ILE A 8 -7.91 -27.80 24.04
N LEU A 9 -9.20 -27.70 24.41
CA LEU A 9 -10.10 -26.67 23.85
C LEU A 9 -9.65 -25.26 24.22
N TYR A 10 -9.24 -25.02 25.47
CA TYR A 10 -8.69 -23.71 25.87
C TYR A 10 -7.39 -23.38 25.15
N LEU A 11 -6.52 -24.37 24.90
CA LEU A 11 -5.28 -24.16 24.14
C LEU A 11 -5.56 -23.76 22.68
N SER A 12 -6.59 -24.33 22.05
CA SER A 12 -6.95 -23.99 20.66
C SER A 12 -7.46 -22.55 20.48
N LEU A 13 -8.13 -21.98 21.50
CA LEU A 13 -8.59 -20.58 21.46
C LEU A 13 -7.44 -19.57 21.66
N VAL A 14 -6.37 -19.97 22.35
CA VAL A 14 -5.18 -19.13 22.58
C VAL A 14 -4.29 -19.06 21.31
N VAL A 15 -4.47 -19.96 20.35
CA VAL A 15 -3.65 -20.07 19.12
C VAL A 15 -4.43 -19.70 17.85
N ALA A 16 -5.60 -19.06 17.98
CA ALA A 16 -6.30 -18.49 16.83
C ALA A 16 -5.53 -17.26 16.30
N GLN A 17 -4.50 -17.52 15.48
CA GLN A 17 -3.80 -16.49 14.73
C GLN A 17 -4.72 -16.06 13.58
N PRO A 18 -4.97 -14.75 13.37
CA PRO A 18 -5.55 -14.31 12.11
C PRO A 18 -4.66 -14.85 10.98
N GLY A 19 -5.28 -15.44 9.96
CA GLY A 19 -4.53 -15.94 8.80
C GLY A 19 -3.75 -14.80 8.12
N ILE A 20 -2.90 -15.15 7.15
CA ILE A 20 -2.17 -14.15 6.36
C ILE A 20 -3.19 -13.36 5.52
N LEU A 21 -3.32 -12.06 5.82
CA LEU A 21 -4.17 -11.14 5.07
C LEU A 21 -3.46 -10.62 3.82
N ASN A 22 -4.26 -10.29 2.80
CA ASN A 22 -3.85 -9.53 1.64
C ASN A 22 -4.43 -8.11 1.76
N GLY A 23 -3.57 -7.12 2.05
CA GLY A 23 -3.97 -5.72 2.22
C GLY A 23 -3.61 -4.89 0.98
N GLY A 24 -4.57 -4.12 0.47
CA GLY A 24 -4.36 -3.16 -0.61
C GLY A 24 -4.39 -1.73 -0.11
N PHE A 25 -3.44 -0.91 -0.54
CA PHE A 25 -3.36 0.52 -0.23
C PHE A 25 -3.37 1.32 -1.52
N ASP A 26 -4.17 2.39 -1.56
CA ASP A 26 -4.01 3.43 -2.58
C ASP A 26 -2.67 4.14 -2.38
N VAL A 27 -2.19 4.86 -3.40
CA VAL A 27 -0.90 5.56 -3.36
C VAL A 27 -1.11 7.06 -3.13
N ASP A 28 -1.91 7.69 -3.99
CA ASP A 28 -2.14 9.14 -3.97
C ASP A 28 -3.01 9.55 -2.78
N ASP A 29 -2.54 10.55 -2.02
CA ASP A 29 -3.15 11.02 -0.77
C ASP A 29 -3.45 9.91 0.26
N THR A 30 -2.79 8.76 0.11
CA THR A 30 -2.86 7.62 1.05
C THR A 30 -1.47 7.27 1.56
N ILE A 31 -0.53 6.87 0.71
CA ILE A 31 0.87 6.63 1.09
C ILE A 31 1.69 7.92 0.96
N PHE A 32 1.40 8.69 -0.08
CA PHE A 32 2.05 9.96 -0.37
C PHE A 32 1.04 11.10 -0.33
N PHE A 33 1.41 12.21 0.29
CA PHE A 33 0.87 13.50 -0.06
C PHE A 33 1.51 13.89 -1.40
N SER A 34 0.77 13.70 -2.51
CA SER A 34 1.32 13.77 -3.86
C SER A 34 1.01 15.08 -4.59
N ARG A 35 0.25 16.00 -3.99
CA ARG A 35 -0.12 17.30 -4.60
C ARG A 35 1.07 18.00 -5.26
N ASP A 36 2.20 18.06 -4.59
CA ASP A 36 3.33 18.88 -5.04
C ASP A 36 4.02 18.29 -6.28
N VAL A 37 3.99 16.96 -6.49
CA VAL A 37 4.49 16.37 -7.75
C VAL A 37 3.55 16.69 -8.93
N PHE A 38 2.24 16.78 -8.69
CA PHE A 38 1.30 17.19 -9.74
C PHE A 38 1.39 18.70 -10.04
N LEU A 39 1.65 19.53 -9.04
CA LEU A 39 1.80 20.99 -9.24
C LEU A 39 3.14 21.38 -9.86
N SER A 40 4.19 20.58 -9.67
CA SER A 40 5.52 20.82 -10.24
C SER A 40 5.66 20.35 -11.69
N LEU A 41 4.60 19.77 -12.28
CA LEU A 41 4.61 19.35 -13.67
C LEU A 41 4.95 20.52 -14.62
N PRO A 42 5.94 20.37 -15.51
CA PRO A 42 6.21 21.32 -16.59
C PRO A 42 4.98 21.50 -17.49
N ASP A 43 4.79 22.71 -18.04
CA ASP A 43 3.60 23.03 -18.85
C ASP A 43 3.46 22.13 -20.08
N ASP A 44 4.57 21.74 -20.72
CA ASP A 44 4.61 20.82 -21.87
C ASP A 44 4.20 19.37 -21.52
N LYS A 45 3.94 19.09 -20.24
CA LYS A 45 3.63 17.76 -19.70
C LYS A 45 2.24 17.65 -19.08
N ARG A 46 1.46 18.73 -19.08
CA ARG A 46 0.17 18.79 -18.39
C ARG A 46 -1.00 18.28 -19.21
N ASP A 47 -0.93 18.32 -20.54
CA ASP A 47 -2.05 17.99 -21.42
C ASP A 47 -1.63 17.11 -22.63
N PRO A 48 -1.87 15.78 -22.57
CA PRO A 48 -2.33 15.03 -21.40
C PRO A 48 -1.25 14.95 -20.32
N VAL A 49 -1.64 14.69 -19.08
CA VAL A 49 -0.72 14.53 -17.94
C VAL A 49 0.32 13.44 -18.23
N ASP A 50 1.60 13.82 -18.23
CA ASP A 50 2.72 12.87 -18.36
C ASP A 50 3.02 12.20 -17.01
N TYR A 51 2.32 11.09 -16.76
CA TYR A 51 2.56 10.27 -15.58
C TYR A 51 3.96 9.64 -15.52
N SER A 52 4.70 9.55 -16.64
CA SER A 52 6.09 9.07 -16.60
C SER A 52 6.98 10.07 -15.86
N TRP A 53 6.70 11.37 -16.03
CA TRP A 53 7.35 12.42 -15.26
C TRP A 53 6.96 12.34 -13.78
N ILE A 54 5.66 12.22 -13.48
CA ILE A 54 5.17 12.10 -12.09
C ILE A 54 5.84 10.92 -11.37
N ASN A 55 5.75 9.72 -11.96
CA ASN A 55 6.28 8.49 -11.38
C ASN A 55 7.80 8.49 -11.19
N SER A 56 8.54 9.37 -11.87
CA SER A 56 9.99 9.50 -11.71
C SER A 56 10.42 10.55 -10.68
N HIS A 57 9.50 11.40 -10.22
CA HIS A 57 9.80 12.54 -9.34
C HIS A 57 9.05 12.53 -8.00
N ASP A 58 8.31 11.48 -7.66
CA ASP A 58 7.71 11.36 -6.31
C ASP A 58 8.74 11.52 -5.20
N LYS A 59 9.95 10.96 -5.36
CA LYS A 59 11.02 11.10 -4.36
C LYS A 59 11.48 12.54 -4.11
N ASP A 60 11.22 13.44 -5.06
CA ASP A 60 11.69 14.82 -5.04
C ASP A 60 10.59 15.77 -4.51
N PHE A 61 9.32 15.40 -4.66
CA PHE A 61 8.18 16.29 -4.34
C PHE A 61 7.12 15.68 -3.41
N SER A 62 6.95 14.37 -3.39
CA SER A 62 5.93 13.70 -2.57
C SER A 62 6.43 13.48 -1.15
N VAL A 63 5.54 13.63 -0.17
CA VAL A 63 5.84 13.43 1.25
C VAL A 63 5.10 12.20 1.76
N PHE A 64 5.77 11.32 2.50
CA PHE A 64 5.11 10.18 3.13
C PHE A 64 4.04 10.64 4.13
N ILE A 65 2.88 10.00 4.08
CA ILE A 65 1.86 10.13 5.12
C ILE A 65 2.21 9.13 6.22
N THR A 66 2.92 9.58 7.27
CA THR A 66 3.50 8.70 8.30
C THR A 66 2.53 7.65 8.87
N PRO A 67 1.28 7.97 9.23
CA PRO A 67 0.37 6.97 9.81
C PRO A 67 0.06 5.78 8.89
N THR A 68 -0.01 5.99 7.58
CA THR A 68 -0.31 4.91 6.63
C THR A 68 0.94 4.09 6.31
N VAL A 69 2.12 4.71 6.32
CA VAL A 69 3.40 4.00 6.24
C VAL A 69 3.59 3.09 7.45
N GLU A 70 3.33 3.58 8.66
CA GLU A 70 3.38 2.78 9.89
C GLU A 70 2.39 1.61 9.85
N LEU A 71 1.20 1.82 9.27
CA LEU A 71 0.21 0.76 9.07
C LEU A 71 0.71 -0.30 8.08
N VAL A 72 1.32 0.11 6.96
CA VAL A 72 1.97 -0.81 6.02
C VAL A 72 3.06 -1.63 6.71
N ASP A 73 3.91 -0.99 7.51
CA ASP A 73 4.98 -1.66 8.25
C ASP A 73 4.43 -2.64 9.29
N TYR A 74 3.33 -2.28 9.96
CA TYR A 74 2.60 -3.20 10.83
C TYR A 74 2.13 -4.44 10.07
N PHE A 75 1.47 -4.30 8.93
CA PHE A 75 1.02 -5.46 8.14
C PHE A 75 2.20 -6.33 7.70
N ARG A 76 3.26 -5.72 7.16
CA ARG A 76 4.44 -6.45 6.67
C ARG A 76 5.19 -7.17 7.80
N SER A 77 5.39 -6.52 8.95
CA SER A 77 6.08 -7.11 10.10
C SER A 77 5.30 -8.26 10.73
N ASN A 78 3.97 -8.30 10.58
CA ASN A 78 3.10 -9.39 11.02
C ASN A 78 2.88 -10.48 9.95
N GLY A 79 3.68 -10.49 8.87
CA GLY A 79 3.64 -11.55 7.87
C GLY A 79 2.47 -11.47 6.89
N HIS A 80 1.79 -10.33 6.81
CA HIS A 80 0.74 -10.09 5.83
C HIS A 80 1.32 -9.66 4.47
N ASN A 81 0.57 -9.95 3.40
CA ASN A 81 0.91 -9.50 2.05
C ASN A 81 0.36 -8.09 1.85
N VAL A 82 1.20 -7.17 1.35
CA VAL A 82 0.82 -5.79 1.08
C VAL A 82 0.97 -5.48 -0.41
N PHE A 83 -0.06 -4.84 -0.98
CA PHE A 83 -0.12 -4.41 -2.36
C PHE A 83 -0.39 -2.91 -2.41
N PHE A 84 0.29 -2.21 -3.33
CA PHE A 84 -0.02 -0.83 -3.67
C PHE A 84 -0.78 -0.82 -4.99
N ILE A 85 -1.96 -0.19 -5.00
CA ILE A 85 -2.87 -0.14 -6.14
C ILE A 85 -3.12 1.33 -6.44
N THR A 86 -2.87 1.77 -7.67
CA THR A 86 -3.02 3.19 -8.03
C THR A 86 -3.68 3.33 -9.39
N ALA A 87 -4.37 4.45 -9.58
CA ALA A 87 -4.89 4.87 -10.89
C ALA A 87 -3.79 5.41 -11.81
N ARG A 88 -2.58 5.68 -11.30
CA ARG A 88 -1.46 6.11 -12.13
C ARG A 88 -1.11 5.01 -13.13
N PRO A 89 -0.99 5.32 -14.43
CA PRO A 89 -0.54 4.35 -15.40
C PRO A 89 0.90 3.94 -15.09
N GLY A 90 1.16 2.64 -15.16
CA GLY A 90 2.52 2.11 -15.06
C GLY A 90 3.39 2.58 -16.23
N PRO A 91 4.72 2.41 -16.15
CA PRO A 91 5.61 2.62 -17.28
C PRO A 91 5.07 1.82 -18.47
N GLN A 92 4.70 2.52 -19.54
CA GLN A 92 3.92 2.00 -20.65
C GLN A 92 4.42 0.60 -21.09
N ARG A 93 3.56 -0.41 -20.98
CA ARG A 93 3.44 -1.35 -22.09
C ARG A 93 2.66 -0.60 -23.15
N LYS A 94 3.27 -0.31 -24.30
CA LYS A 94 2.52 0.09 -25.50
C LYS A 94 1.33 -0.87 -25.63
N ASN A 95 0.12 -0.32 -25.62
CA ASN A 95 -1.17 -1.02 -25.79
C ASN A 95 -1.68 -1.75 -24.54
N SER A 96 -2.44 -1.06 -23.67
CA SER A 96 -3.47 -1.68 -22.81
C SER A 96 -4.43 -0.59 -22.29
N CYS A 97 -5.22 -0.05 -23.21
CA CYS A 97 -6.63 0.34 -23.09
C CYS A 97 -7.10 0.69 -24.50
#